data_AF-A0A9D6IUE8-F1
#
_entry.id   AF-A0A9D6IUE8-F1
#
_cell.length_a   1.000
_cell.length_b   1.000
_cell.length_c   1.000
_cell.angle_alpha   90.00
_cell.angle_beta   90.00
_cell.angle_gamma   90.00
#
_symmetry.space_group_name_H-M   'P 1'
#
loop_
_entity.id
_entity.type
_entity.pdbx_description
1 polymer ?
#
loop_
_entity_poly.entity_id
_entity_poly.type
_entity_poly.pdbx_seq_one_letter_code
_entity_poly.pdbx_strand_id
1 'polypeptide(L)' 'MPRFAPPLKFSEFEFAIERSAPRPGEHSEEILRGAGYRTEEIDALRAQKVI' A
#
# COMPACT_ATOMS: atom_id res chain seq x y z
N MET A 1 19.27 -3.32 5.37
CA MET A 1 19.04 -4.70 5.85
C MET A 1 18.86 -5.61 4.64
N PRO A 2 19.38 -6.86 4.68
CA PRO A 2 19.15 -7.83 3.61
C PRO A 2 17.67 -8.24 3.56
N ARG A 3 17.17 -8.50 2.34
CA ARG A 3 15.82 -9.05 2.09
C ARG A 3 15.99 -10.44 1.50
N PHE A 4 15.22 -11.40 1.99
CA PHE A 4 15.26 -12.77 1.52
C PHE A 4 14.03 -13.08 0.68
N ALA A 5 14.23 -13.79 -0.43
CA ALA A 5 13.13 -14.34 -1.20
C ALA A 5 12.42 -15.46 -0.42
N PRO A 6 11.15 -15.76 -0.71
CA PRO A 6 10.49 -16.96 -0.19
C PRO A 6 11.33 -18.22 -0.47
N PRO A 7 11.44 -19.17 0.48
CA PRO A 7 12.35 -20.32 0.36
C PRO A 7 11.81 -21.44 -0.55
N LEU A 8 10.78 -21.16 -1.34
CA LEU A 8 10.01 -22.11 -2.13
C LEU A 8 10.03 -21.67 -3.59
N LYS A 9 10.03 -22.63 -4.53
CA LYS A 9 9.92 -22.35 -5.96
C LYS A 9 8.59 -22.87 -6.50
N PHE A 10 8.00 -22.12 -7.41
CA PHE A 10 6.77 -22.47 -8.12
C PHE A 10 7.12 -22.60 -9.60
N SER A 11 6.64 -23.65 -10.26
CA SER A 11 7.01 -23.95 -11.66
C SER A 11 6.50 -22.91 -12.66
N GLU A 12 5.40 -22.23 -12.35
CA GLU A 12 4.73 -21.28 -13.24
C GLU A 12 4.71 -19.85 -12.68
N PHE A 13 5.41 -19.60 -11.56
CA PHE A 13 5.41 -18.28 -10.93
C PHE A 13 6.79 -17.90 -10.41
N GLU A 14 7.26 -16.71 -10.81
CA GLU A 14 8.51 -16.13 -10.34
C GLU A 14 8.25 -15.05 -9.30
N PHE A 15 8.88 -15.17 -8.13
CA PHE A 15 8.84 -14.11 -7.13
C PHE A 15 9.78 -12.97 -7.51
N ALA A 16 9.23 -11.77 -7.67
CA ALA A 16 9.99 -10.55 -7.92
C ALA A 16 9.73 -9.49 -6.84
N ILE A 17 10.72 -8.63 -6.61
CA ILE A 17 10.52 -7.40 -5.84
C ILE A 17 9.98 -6.35 -6.81
N GLU A 18 8.65 -6.24 -6.92
CA GLU A 18 8.02 -5.26 -7.80
C GLU A 18 8.09 -3.84 -7.26
N ARG A 19 8.07 -3.70 -5.92
CA ARG A 19 8.04 -2.41 -5.24
C ARG A 19 8.73 -2.47 -3.89
N SER A 20 9.24 -1.32 -3.45
CA SER A 20 9.79 -1.15 -2.10
C SER A 20 8.67 -1.22 -1.05
N ALA A 21 9.05 -1.36 0.21
CA ALA A 21 8.07 -1.27 1.30
C ALA A 21 7.53 0.17 1.36
N PRO A 22 6.21 0.35 1.46
CA PRO A 22 5.61 1.69 1.51
C PRO A 22 5.97 2.40 2.81
N ARG A 23 5.99 3.74 2.77
CA ARG A 23 5.99 4.54 4.00
C ARG A 23 4.63 4.45 4.70
N PRO A 24 4.56 4.72 6.01
CA PRO A 24 3.28 4.87 6.71
C PRO A 24 2.39 5.89 5.97
N GLY A 25 1.17 5.47 5.61
CA GLY A 25 0.18 6.32 4.93
C GLY A 25 0.41 6.57 3.43
N GLU A 26 1.44 5.98 2.81
CA GLU A 26 1.81 6.25 1.41
C GLU A 26 0.67 6.03 0.40
N HIS A 27 -0.21 5.07 0.66
CA HIS A 27 -1.32 4.71 -0.22
C HIS A 27 -2.71 4.99 0.38
N SER A 28 -2.81 5.69 1.51
CA SER A 28 -4.10 5.92 2.20
C SER A 28 -5.12 6.60 1.29
N GLU A 29 -4.72 7.67 0.59
CA GLU A 29 -5.60 8.44 -0.29
C GLU A 29 -6.01 7.65 -1.55
N GLU A 30 -5.10 6.85 -2.11
CA GLU A 30 -5.42 5.97 -3.25
C GLU A 30 -6.47 4.93 -2.87
N ILE A 31 -6.30 4.28 -1.71
CA ILE A 31 -7.24 3.28 -1.20
C ILE A 31 -8.61 3.91 -0.89
N LEU A 32 -8.64 5.08 -0.25
CA LEU A 32 -9.89 5.76 0.09
C LEU A 32 -10.66 6.20 -1.16
N ARG A 33 -9.97 6.74 -2.18
CA ARG A 33 -10.60 7.05 -3.47
C ARG A 33 -11.15 5.79 -4.16
N GLY A 34 -10.39 4.69 -4.14
CA GLY A 34 -10.83 3.40 -4.67
C GLY A 34 -12.06 2.84 -3.95
N ALA A 35 -12.23 3.17 -2.67
CA ALA A 35 -13.40 2.81 -1.86
C ALA A 35 -14.60 3.77 -2.05
N GLY A 36 -14.46 4.82 -2.87
CA GLY A 36 -15.55 5.75 -3.19
C GLY A 36 -15.60 7.02 -2.33
N TYR A 37 -14.60 7.28 -1.49
CA TYR A 37 -14.52 8.54 -0.75
C TYR A 37 -14.21 9.69 -1.70
N ARG A 38 -14.91 10.80 -1.51
CA ARG A 38 -14.64 12.07 -2.20
C ARG A 38 -13.47 12.79 -1.54
N THR A 39 -12.85 13.70 -2.27
CA THR A 39 -11.70 14.49 -1.79
C THR A 39 -12.02 15.21 -0.48
N GLU A 40 -13.21 15.77 -0.34
CA GLU A 40 -13.61 16.52 0.85
C GLU A 40 -13.73 15.61 2.09
N GLU A 41 -14.14 14.36 1.89
CA GLU A 41 -14.27 13.37 2.96
C GLU A 41 -12.89 12.89 3.43
N ILE A 42 -11.95 12.71 2.50
CA ILE A 42 -10.55 12.36 2.79
C ILE A 42 -9.87 13.50 3.56
N ASP A 43 -10.06 14.74 3.13
CA ASP A 43 -9.51 15.92 3.82
C ASP A 43 -10.05 16.06 5.25
N ALA A 44 -11.34 15.77 5.45
CA ALA A 44 -11.94 15.75 6.78
C ALA A 44 -11.33 14.68 7.70
N LEU A 45 -11.03 13.48 7.18
CA LEU A 45 -10.35 12.42 7.93
C LEU A 45 -8.90 12.81 8.28
N ARG A 46 -8.19 13.45 7.34
CA ARG A 46 -6.83 13.96 7.56
C ARG A 46 -6.80 15.05 8.63
N ALA A 47 -7.78 15.96 8.61
CA ALA A 47 -7.93 17.00 9.63
C ALA A 47 -8.21 16.42 11.02
N GLN A 48 -8.95 15.31 11.10
CA GLN A 48 -9.22 14.57 12.33
C GLN A 48 -8.03 13.72 12.82
N LYS A 49 -6.95 13.61 12.03
CA LYS A 49 -5.76 12.78 12.31
C LYS A 49 -6.06 11.29 12.49
N VAL A 50 -7.07 10.79 11.78
CA VAL A 50 -7.42 9.36 11.76
C VAL A 50 -6.87 8.62 10.54
N ILE A 51 -6.24 9.34 9.60
CA ILE A 51 -5.54 8.82 8.41
C ILE A 51 -4.25 9.56 8.12
#